data_AF-A0A0N9QV76-F1
#
_entry.id   AF-A0A0N9QV76-F1
#
_cell.length_a   1.000
_cell.length_b   1.000
_cell.length_c   1.000
_cell.angle_alpha   90.00
_cell.angle_beta   90.00
_cell.angle_gamma   90.00
#
_symmetry.space_group_name_H-M   'P 1'
#
loop_
_entity.id
_entity.type
_entity.pdbx_description
1 polymer ?
#
loop_
_entity_poly.entity_id
_entity_poly.type
_entity_poly.pdbx_seq_one_letter_code
_entity_poly.pdbx_strand_id
1 'polypeptide(L)' 'ASTVGLVQNDFKKIVAYSTCSQLGYMFFACGLSNYPLAIFHLSNHAYFKALLFLCSGAVIHAMGDEQ' A
#
# COMPACT_ATOMS: atom_id res chain seq x y z
N ALA A 1 -4.82 5.48 9.41
CA ALA A 1 -4.50 4.24 8.67
C ALA A 1 -3.12 3.69 9.05
N SER A 2 -2.03 4.44 8.91
CA SER A 2 -0.68 3.96 9.28
C SER A 2 -0.52 3.50 10.73
N THR A 3 -1.11 4.19 11.70
CA THR A 3 -1.07 3.79 13.12
C THR A 3 -1.74 2.45 13.39
N VAL A 4 -2.81 2.13 12.65
CA VAL A 4 -3.51 0.84 12.75
C VAL A 4 -2.71 -0.27 12.07
N GLY A 5 -1.96 0.05 11.02
CA GLY A 5 -1.07 -0.89 10.33
C GLY A 5 0.08 -1.41 11.19
N LEU A 6 0.57 -0.64 12.16
CA LEU A 6 1.67 -1.05 13.05
C LEU A 6 1.31 -2.21 13.99
N VAL A 7 0.02 -2.43 14.23
CA VAL A 7 -0.47 -3.46 15.16
C VAL A 7 -1.15 -4.63 14.44
N GLN A 8 -1.09 -4.68 13.10
CA GLN A 8 -1.60 -5.83 12.35
C GLN A 8 -0.53 -6.92 12.25
N ASN A 9 -0.91 -8.17 12.52
CA ASN A 9 -0.03 -9.32 12.33
C ASN A 9 -0.12 -9.91 10.91
N ASP A 10 -1.27 -9.74 10.25
CA ASP A 10 -1.49 -10.21 8.89
C ASP A 10 -0.74 -9.35 7.86
N PHE A 11 0.23 -9.93 7.15
CA PHE A 11 0.96 -9.25 6.08
C PHE A 11 0.06 -8.53 5.06
N LYS A 12 -1.00 -9.20 4.57
CA LYS A 12 -1.92 -8.60 3.59
C LYS A 12 -2.65 -7.37 4.16
N LYS A 13 -3.02 -7.39 5.45
CA LYS A 13 -3.69 -6.25 6.11
C LYS A 13 -2.72 -5.08 6.31
N ILE A 14 -1.48 -5.34 6.73
CA ILE A 14 -0.46 -4.29 6.86
C ILE A 14 -0.29 -3.55 5.52
N VAL A 15 -0.16 -4.29 4.42
CA VAL A 15 0.01 -3.71 3.08
C VAL A 15 -1.23 -2.91 2.66
N ALA A 16 -2.44 -3.41 2.96
CA ALA A 16 -3.70 -2.72 2.67
C ALA A 16 -3.86 -1.41 3.47
N TYR A 17 -3.53 -1.39 4.77
CA TYR A 17 -3.58 -0.16 5.57
C TYR A 17 -2.55 0.88 5.12
N SER A 18 -1.39 0.43 4.67
CA SER A 18 -0.39 1.31 4.06
C SER A 18 -0.92 1.95 2.76
N THR A 19 -1.65 1.21 1.91
CA THR A 19 -2.33 1.75 0.72
C THR A 19 -3.38 2.79 1.09
N CYS A 20 -4.20 2.52 2.10
CA CYS A 20 -5.22 3.45 2.59
C CYS A 20 -4.60 4.79 3.04
N SER A 21 -3.44 4.74 3.72
CA SER A 21 -2.74 5.97 4.12
C SER A 21 -2.13 6.73 2.92
N GLN A 22 -1.53 6.02 1.96
CA GLN A 22 -0.91 6.67 0.80
C GLN A 22 -1.92 7.29 -0.14
N LEU A 23 -3.06 6.62 -0.38
CA LEU A 23 -4.17 7.22 -1.11
C LEU A 23 -4.67 8.50 -0.43
N GLY A 24 -4.75 8.53 0.90
CA GLY A 24 -5.09 9.74 1.65
C GLY A 24 -4.16 10.92 1.34
N TYR A 25 -2.84 10.69 1.26
CA TYR A 25 -1.87 11.72 0.87
C TYR A 25 -2.03 12.19 -0.58
N MET A 26 -2.37 11.28 -1.50
CA MET A 26 -2.59 11.64 -2.91
C MET A 26 -3.87 12.46 -3.09
N PHE A 27 -4.95 12.10 -2.37
CA PHE A 27 -6.18 12.91 -2.34
C PHE A 27 -5.94 14.29 -1.73
N PHE A 28 -5.10 14.39 -0.69
CA PHE A 28 -4.69 15.67 -0.14
C PHE A 28 -3.93 16.54 -1.16
N ALA A 29 -3.00 15.95 -1.94
CA ALA A 29 -2.30 16.65 -3.02
C ALA A 29 -3.24 17.14 -4.13
N CYS A 30 -4.26 16.34 -4.49
CA CYS A 30 -5.33 16.79 -5.39
C CYS A 30 -6.16 17.96 -4.80
N GLY A 31 -6.39 17.96 -3.50
CA GLY A 31 -7.08 19.05 -2.78
C GLY A 31 -6.32 20.38 -2.80
N LEU A 32 -4.99 20.33 -2.90
CA LEU A 32 -4.12 21.50 -3.13
C LEU A 32 -3.95 21.84 -4.62
N SER A 33 -4.79 21.27 -5.50
CA SER A 33 -4.75 21.43 -6.96
C SER A 33 -3.44 20.97 -7.62
N ASN A 34 -2.65 20.13 -6.96
CA ASN A 34 -1.38 19.62 -7.50
C ASN A 34 -1.55 18.25 -8.16
N TYR A 35 -2.37 18.22 -9.21
CA TYR A 35 -2.77 17.00 -9.91
C TYR A 35 -1.61 16.21 -10.56
N PRO A 36 -0.61 16.84 -11.21
CA PRO A 36 0.49 16.10 -11.83
C PRO A 36 1.29 15.30 -10.81
N LEU A 37 1.58 15.89 -9.63
CA LEU A 37 2.25 15.20 -8.53
C LEU A 37 1.42 14.04 -7.98
N ALA A 38 0.11 14.23 -7.83
CA ALA A 38 -0.79 13.18 -7.34
C ALA A 38 -0.85 11.97 -8.28
N ILE A 39 -0.94 12.21 -9.60
CA ILE A 39 -0.94 11.14 -10.61
C ILE A 39 0.42 10.45 -10.69
N PHE A 40 1.52 11.22 -10.68
CA PHE A 40 2.86 10.64 -10.65
C PHE A 40 3.06 9.76 -9.40
N HIS A 41 2.63 10.21 -8.23
CA HIS A 41 2.69 9.43 -7.00
C HIS A 41 1.84 8.16 -7.12
N LEU A 42 0.61 8.27 -7.65
CA LEU A 42 -0.30 7.14 -7.83
C LEU A 42 0.30 6.04 -8.70
N SER A 43 0.90 6.40 -9.85
CA SER A 43 1.53 5.43 -10.75
C SER A 43 2.68 4.69 -10.07
N ASN A 44 3.61 5.41 -9.44
CA ASN A 44 4.73 4.80 -8.72
C ASN A 44 4.24 3.89 -7.58
N HIS A 45 3.28 4.38 -6.80
CA HIS A 45 2.68 3.63 -5.71
C HIS A 45 2.04 2.33 -6.17
N ALA A 46 1.32 2.34 -7.31
CA ALA A 46 0.71 1.14 -7.86
C ALA A 46 1.76 0.08 -8.20
N TYR A 47 2.88 0.46 -8.83
CA TYR A 47 3.97 -0.47 -9.14
C TYR A 47 4.58 -1.10 -7.88
N PHE A 48 4.96 -0.29 -6.89
CA PHE A 48 5.56 -0.80 -5.66
C PHE A 48 4.59 -1.68 -4.86
N LYS A 49 3.30 -1.32 -4.82
CA LYS A 49 2.29 -2.14 -4.13
C LYS A 49 2.04 -3.46 -4.84
N ALA A 50 1.98 -3.47 -6.17
CA ALA A 50 1.83 -4.72 -6.92
C ALA A 50 2.99 -5.68 -6.64
N LEU A 51 4.22 -5.17 -6.61
CA LEU A 51 5.40 -5.95 -6.25
C LEU A 51 5.34 -6.48 -4.82
N LEU A 52 4.96 -5.65 -3.84
CA LEU A 52 4.84 -6.09 -2.44
C LEU A 52 3.77 -7.17 -2.25
N PHE A 53 2.63 -7.07 -2.93
CA PHE A 53 1.59 -8.11 -2.89
C PHE A 53 2.06 -9.41 -3.56
N LEU A 54 2.79 -9.32 -4.67
CA LEU A 54 3.35 -10.48 -5.34
C LEU A 54 4.38 -11.20 -4.45
N CYS A 55 5.33 -10.45 -3.87
CA CYS A 55 6.34 -11.00 -2.96
C CYS A 55 5.70 -11.58 -1.69
N SER A 56 4.73 -10.88 -1.09
CA SER A 56 4.00 -11.40 0.07
C SER A 56 3.25 -12.70 -0.27
N GLY A 57 2.60 -12.77 -1.43
CA GLY A 57 1.94 -13.99 -1.90
C GLY A 57 2.91 -15.16 -2.10
N ALA A 58 4.09 -14.90 -2.68
CA ALA A 58 5.12 -15.91 -2.87
C ALA A 58 5.67 -16.44 -1.53
N VAL A 59 5.87 -15.57 -0.55
CA VAL A 59 6.34 -15.95 0.81
C VAL A 59 5.28 -16.78 1.53
N ILE A 60 4.02 -16.33 1.54
CA ILE A 60 2.90 -17.06 2.17
C ILE A 60 2.75 -18.45 1.55
N HIS A 61 2.84 -18.53 0.22
CA HIS A 61 2.77 -19.81 -0.49
C HIS A 61 3.93 -20.75 -0.09
N ALA A 62 5.15 -20.22 0.01
CA ALA A 62 6.32 -20.99 0.44
C ALA A 62 6.24 -21.45 1.91
N MET A 63 5.51 -20.71 2.75
CA MET A 63 5.27 -21.02 4.17
C MET A 63 4.09 -21.98 4.39
N GLY A 64 3.48 -22.53 3.34
CA GLY A 64 2.34 -23.45 3.47
C GLY A 64 1.03 -22.74 3.79
N ASP A 65 0.82 -21.56 3.20
CA ASP A 65 -0.35 -20.68 3.41
C ASP A 65 -0.47 -20.06 4.81
N GLU A 66 0.57 -20.20 5.64
CA GLU A 66 0.72 -19.41 6.87
C GLU A 66 1.12 -17.97 6.54
N GLN A 67 0.43 -17.02 7.16
CA GLN A 67 0.57 -15.59 6.91
C GLN A 67 0.84 -14.82 8.21
#